data_AF-A0A7K8NQ81-F1
#
_entry.id   AF-A0A7K8NQ81-F1
#
_cell.length_a   1.000
_cell.length_b   1.000
_cell.length_c   1.000
_cell.angle_alpha   90.00
_cell.angle_beta   90.00
_cell.angle_gamma   90.00
#
_symmetry.space_group_name_H-M   'P 1'
#
loop_
_entity.id
_entity.type
_entity.pdbx_description
1 polymer ?
#
loop_
_entity_poly.entity_id
_entity_poly.type
_entity_poly.pdbx_seq_one_letter_code
_entity_poly.pdbx_strand_id
1 'polypeptide(L)'
;LGILEIFAVSQGIVGIRGVFSNKFLAMSKKGKLHASAKFTEDCKFRERFQENSYNTYASAAHRSERSGREWYVALNKRGKAKRGCSPRVKPQHVSTHFLPRFRRAEQPELAFTVTVPERKKAPAPAPAKPPAATQRRNPAPVRYRLKFRFG
;
A
#
# COMPACT_ATOMS: atom_id res chain seq x y z
N LEU A 1 16.69 4.91 3.82
CA LEU A 1 15.37 4.37 3.44
C LEU A 1 15.54 3.38 2.28
N GLY A 2 15.02 2.16 2.39
CA GLY A 2 15.14 1.11 1.35
C GLY A 2 13.79 0.76 0.73
N ILE A 3 13.18 1.71 0.02
CA ILE A 3 11.89 1.48 -0.66
C ILE A 3 12.15 0.89 -2.03
N LEU A 4 11.52 -0.26 -2.28
CA LEU A 4 11.62 -1.00 -3.53
C LEU A 4 10.24 -1.10 -4.17
N GLU A 5 10.19 -0.95 -5.48
CA GLU A 5 9.04 -1.25 -6.31
C GLU A 5 9.26 -2.64 -6.92
N ILE A 6 8.28 -3.52 -6.74
CA ILE A 6 8.25 -4.84 -7.37
C ILE A 6 7.19 -4.77 -8.45
N PHE A 7 7.57 -5.08 -9.70
CA PHE A 7 6.66 -5.08 -10.84
C PHE A 7 6.70 -6.44 -11.54
N ALA A 8 5.53 -6.90 -11.99
CA ALA A 8 5.42 -8.13 -12.75
C ALA A 8 5.90 -7.91 -14.19
N VAL A 9 6.83 -8.76 -14.64
CA VAL A 9 7.32 -8.79 -16.03
C VAL A 9 6.51 -9.79 -16.83
N SER A 10 6.25 -10.96 -16.23
CA SER A 10 5.41 -12.02 -16.77
C SER A 10 4.96 -12.93 -15.62
N GLN A 11 4.19 -13.99 -15.92
CA GLN A 11 3.69 -14.90 -14.89
C GLN A 11 4.84 -15.50 -14.06
N GLY A 12 4.86 -15.18 -12.76
CA GLY A 12 5.89 -15.63 -11.83
C GLY A 12 7.28 -15.00 -12.05
N ILE A 13 7.42 -14.01 -12.93
CA ILE A 13 8.67 -13.25 -13.14
C ILE A 13 8.46 -11.81 -12.71
N VAL A 14 9.34 -11.33 -11.83
CA VAL A 14 9.30 -9.96 -11.31
C VAL A 14 10.60 -9.23 -11.62
N GLY A 15 10.47 -7.91 -11.77
CA GLY A 15 11.57 -6.96 -11.71
C GLY A 15 11.51 -6.21 -10.38
N ILE A 16 12.67 -5.86 -9.84
CA ILE A 16 12.78 -5.13 -8.57
C ILE A 16 13.56 -3.84 -8.83
N ARG A 17 12.94 -2.69 -8.59
CA ARG A 17 13.51 -1.35 -8.78
C ARG A 17 13.64 -0.62 -7.46
N GLY A 18 14.78 0.01 -7.21
CA GLY A 18 14.94 0.95 -6.11
C GLY A 18 14.30 2.28 -6.48
N VAL A 19 13.29 2.72 -5.71
CA VAL A 19 12.52 3.94 -6.02
C VAL A 19 13.43 5.18 -6.02
N PHE A 20 14.31 5.30 -5.02
CA PHE A 20 15.19 6.46 -4.88
C PHE A 20 16.39 6.45 -5.83
N SER A 21 17.00 5.28 -6.04
CA SER A 21 18.18 5.16 -6.89
C SER A 21 17.83 5.06 -8.38
N ASN A 22 16.56 4.76 -8.69
CA ASN A 22 16.07 4.40 -10.02
C ASN A 22 16.94 3.33 -10.71
N LYS A 23 17.46 2.38 -9.92
CA LYS A 23 18.25 1.24 -10.40
C LYS A 23 17.51 -0.06 -10.15
N PHE A 24 17.72 -1.02 -11.02
CA PHE A 24 17.16 -2.36 -10.94
C PHE A 24 18.10 -3.28 -10.16
N LEU A 25 17.54 -4.14 -9.32
CA LEU A 25 18.31 -5.25 -8.76
C LEU A 25 18.65 -6.22 -9.90
N ALA A 26 19.92 -6.60 -10.00
CA ALA A 26 20.40 -7.52 -11.01
C ALA A 26 21.34 -8.57 -10.41
N MET A 27 21.32 -9.78 -10.96
CA MET A 27 22.26 -10.84 -10.60
C MET A 27 23.18 -11.14 -11.77
N SER A 28 24.49 -10.98 -11.59
CA SER A 28 25.46 -11.28 -12.63
C SER A 28 25.64 -12.80 -12.83
N LYS A 29 26.27 -13.18 -13.95
CA LYS A 29 26.72 -14.56 -14.25
C LYS A 29 27.61 -15.20 -13.17
N LYS A 30 28.21 -14.41 -12.28
CA LYS A 30 29.00 -14.91 -11.13
C LYS A 30 28.15 -15.11 -9.86
N GLY A 31 26.83 -14.87 -9.95
CA GLY A 31 25.90 -14.90 -8.84
C GLY A 31 26.01 -13.68 -7.90
N LYS A 32 26.65 -12.58 -8.33
CA LYS A 32 26.77 -11.36 -7.51
C LYS A 32 25.58 -10.44 -7.74
N LEU A 33 24.91 -10.07 -6.66
CA LEU A 33 23.86 -9.05 -6.68
C LEU A 33 24.48 -7.66 -6.84
N HIS A 34 23.92 -6.87 -7.73
CA HIS A 34 24.34 -5.50 -8.01
C HIS A 34 23.14 -4.66 -8.47
N ALA A 35 23.33 -3.35 -8.54
CA ALA A 35 22.34 -2.43 -9.05
C ALA A 35 22.66 -2.08 -10.51
N SER A 36 21.72 -2.33 -11.42
CA SER A 36 21.83 -1.99 -12.84
C SER A 36 21.05 -0.72 -13.16
N ALA A 37 21.61 0.16 -14.00
CA ALA A 37 20.89 1.34 -14.48
C ALA A 37 19.88 1.01 -15.60
N LYS A 38 20.11 -0.09 -16.34
CA LYS A 38 19.25 -0.54 -17.43
C LYS A 38 18.55 -1.85 -17.04
N PHE A 39 17.30 -2.00 -17.45
CA PHE A 39 16.59 -3.26 -17.27
C PHE A 39 17.08 -4.28 -18.30
N THR A 40 17.60 -5.41 -17.83
CA THR A 40 18.19 -6.48 -18.64
C THR A 40 17.68 -7.84 -18.15
N GLU A 41 18.03 -8.93 -18.85
CA GLU A 41 17.69 -10.29 -18.42
C GLU A 41 18.20 -10.64 -17.01
N ASP A 42 19.34 -10.08 -16.61
CA ASP A 42 19.91 -10.24 -15.27
C ASP A 42 19.04 -9.62 -14.16
N CYS A 43 18.08 -8.75 -14.53
CA CYS A 43 17.15 -8.07 -13.62
C CYS A 43 15.84 -8.84 -13.41
N LYS A 44 15.65 -9.99 -14.09
CA LYS A 44 14.44 -10.79 -14.00
C LYS A 44 14.60 -11.87 -12.95
N PHE A 45 13.66 -11.91 -12.01
CA PHE A 45 13.65 -12.91 -10.95
C PHE A 45 12.37 -13.74 -10.98
N ARG A 46 12.50 -15.06 -10.84
CA ARG A 46 11.38 -15.97 -10.61
C ARG A 46 10.93 -15.82 -9.16
N GLU A 47 9.71 -15.35 -8.97
CA GLU A 47 9.06 -15.28 -7.67
C GLU A 47 8.38 -16.63 -7.38
N ARG A 48 8.67 -17.20 -6.21
CA ARG A 48 7.93 -18.35 -5.68
C ARG A 48 7.50 -18.09 -4.25
N PHE A 49 6.27 -18.47 -3.96
CA PHE A 49 5.72 -18.48 -2.61
C PHE A 49 6.23 -19.71 -1.87
N GLN A 50 6.72 -19.51 -0.65
CA GLN A 50 7.12 -20.58 0.26
C GLN A 50 5.98 -20.83 1.25
N GLU A 51 5.89 -22.07 1.76
CA GLU A 51 4.88 -22.50 2.73
C GLU A 51 4.75 -21.58 3.96
N ASN A 52 5.84 -20.92 4.35
CA ASN A 52 5.89 -20.02 5.51
C ASN A 52 5.34 -18.60 5.24
N SER A 53 4.64 -18.36 4.13
CA SER A 53 4.18 -17.03 3.69
C SER A 53 5.30 -16.04 3.33
N TYR A 54 6.49 -16.55 3.03
CA TYR A 54 7.61 -15.75 2.51
C TYR A 54 7.80 -16.00 1.03
N ASN A 55 8.33 -15.01 0.33
CA ASN A 55 8.67 -15.13 -1.08
C ASN A 55 10.17 -15.42 -1.25
N THR A 56 10.49 -16.19 -2.28
CA THR A 56 11.86 -16.39 -2.76
C THR A 56 12.00 -15.81 -4.16
N TYR A 57 13.18 -15.27 -4.44
CA TYR A 57 13.50 -14.69 -5.73
C TYR A 57 14.72 -15.40 -6.32
N ALA A 58 14.52 -16.20 -7.37
CA ALA A 58 15.58 -16.86 -8.11
C ALA A 58 15.93 -16.08 -9.37
N SER A 59 17.18 -16.08 -9.82
CA SER A 59 17.52 -15.54 -11.14
C SER A 59 16.79 -16.32 -12.23
N ALA A 60 16.14 -15.62 -13.16
CA ALA A 60 15.52 -16.24 -14.32
C ALA A 60 16.56 -16.66 -15.37
N ALA A 61 17.64 -15.88 -15.52
CA ALA A 61 18.67 -16.10 -16.53
C ALA A 61 19.79 -17.04 -16.05
N HIS A 62 20.09 -17.07 -14.74
CA HIS A 62 21.28 -17.74 -14.21
C HIS A 62 20.93 -18.93 -13.33
N ARG A 63 21.52 -20.07 -13.65
CA ARG A 63 21.48 -21.31 -12.85
C ARG A 63 22.82 -22.01 -12.93
N SER A 64 23.07 -22.93 -11.99
CA SER A 64 24.22 -23.82 -12.07
C SER A 64 24.09 -24.75 -13.26
N GLU A 65 25.04 -24.67 -14.20
CA GLU A 65 25.07 -25.53 -15.38
C GLU A 65 25.24 -27.01 -15.02
N ARG A 66 26.11 -27.32 -14.05
CA ARG A 66 26.38 -28.70 -13.62
C ARG A 66 25.22 -29.36 -12.88
N SER A 67 24.54 -28.62 -12.01
CA SER A 67 23.55 -29.19 -11.08
C SER A 67 22.11 -28.80 -11.37
N GLY A 68 21.88 -27.93 -12.37
CA GLY A 68 20.57 -27.33 -12.65
C GLY A 68 20.06 -26.39 -11.55
N ARG A 69 20.83 -26.19 -10.47
CA ARG A 69 20.41 -25.45 -9.28
C ARG A 69 20.18 -23.97 -9.57
N GLU A 70 19.01 -23.48 -9.17
CA GLU A 70 18.63 -22.07 -9.22
C GLU A 70 19.48 -21.21 -8.26
N TRP A 71 19.77 -19.98 -8.65
CA TRP A 71 20.49 -19.02 -7.80
C TRP A 71 19.53 -18.00 -7.22
N TYR A 72 19.56 -17.83 -5.89
CA TYR A 72 18.61 -16.99 -5.20
C TYR A 72 19.22 -15.67 -4.75
N VAL A 73 18.38 -14.64 -4.71
CA VAL A 73 18.64 -13.43 -3.94
C VAL A 73 18.74 -13.83 -2.47
N ALA A 74 19.79 -13.38 -1.78
CA ALA A 74 19.97 -13.74 -0.39
C ALA A 74 20.74 -12.67 0.39
N LEU A 75 20.36 -12.48 1.64
CA LEU A 75 21.07 -11.63 2.60
C LEU A 75 21.64 -12.48 3.74
N ASN A 76 22.77 -12.06 4.29
CA ASN A 76 23.29 -12.65 5.52
C ASN A 76 22.63 -12.02 6.76
N LYS A 77 22.90 -12.55 7.96
CA LYS A 77 22.39 -12.01 9.22
C LYS A 77 22.80 -10.56 9.49
N ARG A 78 23.87 -10.07 8.85
CA ARG A 78 24.35 -8.68 8.92
C ARG A 78 23.73 -7.77 7.84
N GLY A 79 22.76 -8.27 7.07
CA GLY A 79 22.09 -7.54 5.98
C GLY A 79 22.91 -7.41 4.69
N LYS A 80 24.10 -8.02 4.59
CA LYS A 80 24.92 -7.98 3.36
C LYS A 80 24.44 -9.02 2.35
N ALA A 81 24.49 -8.66 1.07
CA ALA A 81 24.19 -9.57 -0.03
C ALA A 81 25.13 -10.78 -0.06
N LYS A 82 24.55 -11.98 -0.21
CA LYS A 82 25.27 -13.23 -0.49
C LYS A 82 25.32 -13.47 -2.00
N ARG A 83 26.32 -14.25 -2.43
CA ARG A 83 26.36 -14.73 -3.82
C ARG A 83 25.29 -15.81 -4.03
N GLY A 84 24.44 -15.64 -5.03
CA GLY A 84 23.37 -16.59 -5.38
C GLY A 84 23.91 -17.97 -5.78
N CYS A 85 25.11 -18.01 -6.38
CA CYS A 85 25.81 -19.26 -6.72
C CYS A 85 26.38 -20.03 -5.51
N SER A 86 26.33 -19.43 -4.30
CA SER A 86 26.90 -20.06 -3.11
C SER A 86 26.11 -21.31 -2.73
N PRO A 87 26.77 -22.41 -2.34
CA PRO A 87 26.08 -23.62 -1.92
C PRO A 87 25.20 -23.40 -0.67
N ARG A 88 25.46 -22.34 0.10
CA ARG A 88 24.72 -21.94 1.30
C ARG A 88 23.47 -21.10 1.04
N VAL A 89 23.10 -20.91 -0.22
CA VAL A 89 21.93 -20.12 -0.67
C VAL A 89 20.93 -21.07 -1.32
N LYS A 90 20.04 -21.65 -0.52
CA LYS A 90 19.03 -22.64 -0.93
C LYS A 90 17.63 -22.08 -0.64
N PRO A 91 16.58 -22.50 -1.36
CA PRO A 91 15.22 -21.99 -1.15
C PRO A 91 14.68 -22.29 0.26
N GLN A 92 15.17 -23.35 0.93
CA GLN A 92 14.79 -23.70 2.29
C GLN A 92 15.42 -22.78 3.35
N HIS A 93 16.43 -21.97 2.99
CA HIS A 93 17.17 -21.19 3.98
C HIS A 93 16.51 -19.83 4.21
N VAL A 94 16.37 -19.42 5.48
CA VAL A 94 15.82 -18.11 5.86
C VAL A 94 16.53 -16.94 5.17
N SER A 95 17.81 -17.08 4.79
CA SER A 95 18.54 -16.06 4.05
C SER A 95 17.94 -15.68 2.69
N THR A 96 17.09 -16.53 2.10
CA THR A 96 16.42 -16.31 0.81
C THR A 96 14.95 -15.91 0.96
N HIS A 97 14.43 -15.89 2.19
CA HIS A 97 13.02 -15.60 2.48
C HIS A 97 12.84 -14.10 2.66
N PHE A 98 12.01 -13.51 1.82
CA PHE A 98 11.67 -12.09 1.86
C PHE A 98 10.17 -11.93 2.05
N LEU A 99 9.79 -11.07 2.98
CA LEU A 99 8.41 -10.69 3.20
C LEU A 99 8.17 -9.31 2.57
N PRO A 100 7.36 -9.19 1.51
CA PRO A 100 6.93 -7.90 1.00
C PRO A 100 6.20 -7.13 2.10
N ARG A 101 6.77 -6.00 2.52
CA ARG A 101 6.15 -5.10 3.50
C ARG A 101 5.66 -3.86 2.78
N PHE A 102 4.35 -3.78 2.60
CA PHE A 102 3.71 -2.60 2.03
C PHE A 102 3.74 -1.47 3.06
N ARG A 103 4.16 -0.28 2.64
CA ARG A 103 3.87 0.94 3.39
C ARG A 103 2.37 1.17 3.27
N ARG A 104 1.64 1.29 4.39
CA ARG A 104 0.34 1.97 4.36
C ARG A 104 0.62 3.36 3.79
N ALA A 105 0.21 3.62 2.56
CA ALA A 105 -0.22 4.97 2.26
C ALA A 105 -1.38 5.22 3.23
N GLU A 106 -1.36 6.33 3.96
CA GLU A 106 -2.62 6.84 4.52
C GLU A 106 -3.62 6.78 3.38
N GLN A 107 -4.75 6.09 3.60
CA GLN A 107 -5.89 6.28 2.73
C GLN A 107 -6.05 7.81 2.61
N PRO A 108 -6.14 8.42 1.41
CA PRO A 108 -6.79 9.73 1.37
C PRO A 108 -8.09 9.50 2.12
N GLU A 109 -8.26 10.14 3.28
CA GLU A 109 -9.44 9.91 4.09
C GLU A 109 -10.62 9.95 3.12
N LEU A 110 -11.47 8.94 3.15
CA LEU A 110 -12.73 8.96 2.44
C LEU A 110 -13.56 10.07 3.08
N ALA A 111 -13.19 11.31 2.81
CA ALA A 111 -13.89 12.52 3.15
C ALA A 111 -15.02 12.60 2.13
N PHE A 112 -16.08 11.84 2.40
CA PHE A 112 -17.38 12.25 1.91
C PHE A 112 -17.71 13.54 2.65
N THR A 113 -17.48 14.68 1.99
CA THR A 113 -18.07 15.93 2.44
C THR A 113 -19.57 15.77 2.30
N VAL A 114 -20.26 15.53 3.41
CA VAL A 114 -21.71 15.70 3.46
C VAL A 114 -21.96 17.17 3.15
N THR A 115 -22.47 17.45 1.96
CA THR A 115 -22.94 18.78 1.60
C THR A 115 -23.98 19.19 2.63
N VAL A 116 -23.64 20.17 3.47
CA VAL A 116 -24.60 20.80 4.35
C VAL A 116 -25.64 21.46 3.43
N PRO A 117 -26.95 21.15 3.55
CA PRO A 117 -27.94 21.78 2.71
C PRO A 117 -27.88 23.29 2.95
N GLU A 118 -27.71 24.03 1.86
CA GLU A 118 -27.65 25.48 1.85
C GLU A 118 -28.95 26.03 2.48
N ARG A 119 -28.87 26.52 3.72
CA ARG A 119 -29.94 27.32 4.30
C ARG A 119 -29.99 28.61 3.50
N LYS A 120 -30.99 28.73 2.61
CA LYS A 120 -31.40 29.98 1.97
C LYS A 120 -31.34 31.12 2.99
N LYS A 121 -30.42 32.06 2.75
CA LYS A 121 -30.32 33.31 3.50
C LYS A 121 -31.61 34.10 3.24
N ALA A 122 -32.42 34.30 4.28
CA ALA A 122 -33.58 35.19 4.19
C ALA A 122 -33.10 36.63 3.88
N PRO A 123 -33.77 37.37 2.98
CA PRO A 123 -33.42 38.75 2.71
C PRO A 123 -33.66 39.62 3.96
N ALA A 124 -32.78 40.60 4.17
CA ALA A 124 -32.86 41.55 5.28
C ALA A 124 -34.16 42.37 5.26
N PRO A 125 -34.69 42.79 6.43
CA PRO A 125 -35.95 43.51 6.51
C PRO A 125 -35.79 44.97 6.06
N ALA A 126 -36.73 45.47 5.24
CA ALA A 126 -36.86 46.88 4.87
C ALA A 126 -37.40 47.72 6.05
N PRO A 127 -37.08 49.03 6.14
CA PRO A 127 -37.53 49.89 7.23
C PRO A 127 -39.02 50.24 7.11
N ALA A 128 -39.67 50.37 8.27
CA ALA A 128 -41.12 50.41 8.48
C ALA A 128 -41.84 51.72 8.08
N LYS A 129 -43.14 51.62 7.77
CA LYS A 129 -44.13 52.72 7.84
C LYS A 129 -45.25 52.35 8.84
N PRO A 130 -45.90 53.33 9.52
CA PRO A 130 -46.69 53.11 10.74
C PRO A 130 -48.22 52.99 10.44
N PRO A 131 -49.15 52.91 11.42
CA PRO A 131 -49.86 51.68 11.80
C PRO A 131 -51.39 51.75 11.61
N ALA A 132 -52.10 50.61 11.71
CA ALA A 132 -53.49 50.59 12.19
C ALA A 132 -53.93 49.19 12.67
N ALA A 133 -54.72 49.23 13.76
CA ALA A 133 -55.40 48.20 14.55
C ALA A 133 -55.84 46.90 13.82
N THR A 134 -56.05 45.74 14.45
CA THR A 134 -57.05 45.52 15.51
C THR A 134 -57.05 44.04 15.98
N GLN A 135 -57.09 43.83 17.30
CA GLN A 135 -57.79 42.79 18.11
C GLN A 135 -57.45 41.27 18.10
N ARG A 136 -57.22 40.79 19.36
CA ARG A 136 -57.81 39.63 20.09
C ARG A 136 -57.66 38.23 19.43
N ARG A 137 -57.23 37.13 20.09
CA ARG A 137 -57.59 36.55 21.41
C ARG A 137 -56.70 35.30 21.66
N ASN A 138 -56.41 34.92 22.91
CA ASN A 138 -55.59 33.73 23.28
C ASN A 138 -56.32 32.38 23.04
N PRO A 139 -55.55 31.27 22.82
CA PRO A 139 -55.83 30.03 23.55
C PRO A 139 -54.60 29.36 24.20
N ALA A 140 -54.91 28.50 25.17
CA ALA A 140 -54.11 27.99 26.29
C ALA A 140 -52.94 27.02 25.96
N PRO A 141 -51.98 26.81 26.90
CA PRO A 141 -50.87 25.89 26.68
C PRO A 141 -51.29 24.41 26.78
N VAL A 142 -50.99 23.64 25.73
CA VAL A 142 -51.17 22.18 25.71
C VAL A 142 -49.95 21.50 26.36
N ARG A 143 -50.19 20.72 27.41
CA ARG A 143 -49.19 19.87 28.08
C ARG A 143 -49.15 18.48 27.43
N TYR A 144 -47.97 18.03 27.01
CA TYR A 144 -47.72 16.62 26.66
C TYR A 144 -46.89 15.92 27.74
N ARG A 145 -47.32 14.72 28.15
CA ARG A 145 -46.60 13.83 29.07
C ARG A 145 -46.00 12.67 28.28
N LEU A 146 -44.68 12.50 28.32
CA LEU A 146 -43.99 11.32 27.81
C LEU A 146 -44.19 10.16 28.79
N LYS A 147 -44.76 9.05 28.31
CA LYS A 147 -44.88 7.80 29.07
C LYS A 147 -43.76 6.85 28.64
N PHE A 148 -42.81 6.60 29.53
CA PHE A 148 -41.93 5.43 29.45
C PHE A 148 -42.06 4.64 30.75
N ARG A 149 -42.24 3.32 30.61
CA ARG A 149 -42.20 2.33 31.68
C ARG A 149 -40.83 1.68 31.65
N PHE A 150 -40.15 1.66 32.79
CA PHE A 150 -39.00 0.78 33.01
C PHE A 150 -39.51 -0.51 33.64
N GLY A 151 -39.11 -1.64 33.06
CA GLY A 151 -39.22 -2.99 33.59
C GLY A 151 -37.99 -3.74 33.10
#